data_AF-A0A0F4Z8Z5-F1
#
_entry.id   AF-A0A0F4Z8Z5-F1
#
_cell.length_a   1.000
_cell.length_b   1.000
_cell.length_c   1.000
_cell.angle_alpha   90.00
_cell.angle_beta   90.00
_cell.angle_gamma   90.00
#
_symmetry.space_group_name_H-M   'P 1'
#
loop_
_entity.id
_entity.type
_entity.pdbx_description
1 polymer ?
#
loop_
_entity_poly.entity_id
_entity_poly.type
_entity_poly.pdbx_seq_one_letter_code
_entity_poly.pdbx_strand_id
1 'polypeptide(L)'
;MLLTFVSLVVDAGVVPPGSAPYPYFAAIQLGLASATVTSLFINGFVGFQLYEDGTPLSVWMLRLGSIASFAISFLVSLGTFKAWAGLGPTKTVGLFVVMVILNGVQLLIYVVMQIILVAGTLQDRWPLGDIAFGAFFFIVGQVIMYVFSHTICDALSHYIDGLFFATVCNLLAVMMVYKYWDSITREDLEFSVGTRMNNWEVKELLPEEDRRHTVYQDDVYAARLSQRY
;
A
#
# COMPACT_ATOMS: atom_id res chain seq x y z
N MET A 1 0.31 9.43 -1.01
CA MET A 1 0.61 10.74 -1.63
C MET A 1 -0.57 11.69 -1.65
N LEU A 2 -1.74 11.32 -2.19
CA LEU A 2 -2.91 12.22 -2.13
C LEU A 2 -3.37 12.49 -0.68
N LEU A 3 -3.47 11.44 0.15
CA LEU A 3 -3.82 11.55 1.57
C LEU A 3 -2.88 12.49 2.33
N THR A 4 -1.57 12.39 2.11
CA THR A 4 -0.56 13.21 2.80
C THR A 4 -0.67 14.68 2.41
N PHE A 5 -0.94 14.98 1.14
CA PHE A 5 -1.17 16.35 0.68
C PHE A 5 -2.42 16.96 1.34
N VAL A 6 -3.54 16.22 1.34
CA VAL A 6 -4.78 16.70 1.98
C VAL A 6 -4.62 16.84 3.49
N SER A 7 -3.91 15.91 4.14
CA SER A 7 -3.62 15.99 5.58
C SER A 7 -2.80 17.25 5.89
N LEU A 8 -1.80 17.59 5.08
CA LEU A 8 -1.03 18.83 5.27
C LEU A 8 -1.90 20.10 5.14
N VAL A 9 -2.88 20.12 4.22
CA VAL A 9 -3.82 21.25 4.08
C VAL A 9 -4.68 21.43 5.33
N VAL A 10 -5.12 20.33 5.94
CA VAL A 10 -5.96 20.35 7.15
C VAL A 10 -5.13 20.64 8.40
N ASP A 11 -4.03 19.90 8.59
CA ASP A 11 -3.22 19.89 9.81
C ASP A 11 -2.34 21.14 9.93
N ALA A 12 -1.85 21.70 8.81
CA ALA A 12 -1.10 22.97 8.83
C ALA A 12 -2.00 24.21 8.95
N GLY A 13 -3.32 24.04 9.05
CA GLY A 13 -4.27 25.13 9.21
C GLY A 13 -4.45 26.02 7.98
N VAL A 14 -4.06 25.55 6.79
CA VAL A 14 -4.34 26.25 5.51
C VAL A 14 -5.85 26.46 5.35
N VAL A 15 -6.63 25.47 5.79
CA VAL A 15 -8.07 25.61 5.99
C VAL A 15 -8.33 25.66 7.50
N PRO A 16 -8.60 26.84 8.09
CA PRO A 16 -8.71 26.96 9.53
C PRO A 16 -9.96 26.25 10.06
N PRO A 17 -9.88 25.61 11.25
CA PRO A 17 -11.04 25.06 11.93
C PRO A 17 -12.14 26.11 12.12
N GLY A 18 -13.39 25.74 11.84
CA GLY A 18 -14.54 26.66 11.90
C GLY A 18 -14.84 27.41 10.60
N SER A 19 -13.96 27.35 9.60
CA SER A 19 -14.26 27.87 8.26
C SER A 19 -15.28 26.97 7.53
N ALA A 20 -16.08 27.56 6.64
CA ALA A 20 -17.03 26.82 5.81
C ALA A 20 -16.42 25.66 4.99
N PRO A 21 -15.20 25.77 4.42
CA PRO A 21 -14.56 24.67 3.68
C PRO A 21 -13.97 23.55 4.57
N TYR A 22 -13.63 23.82 5.84
CA TYR A 22 -13.02 22.84 6.75
C TYR A 22 -13.68 21.44 6.76
N PRO A 23 -15.00 21.31 6.96
CA PRO A 23 -15.64 19.99 7.01
C PRO A 23 -15.52 19.20 5.70
N TYR A 24 -15.39 19.87 4.55
CA TYR A 24 -15.20 19.19 3.27
C TYR A 24 -13.80 18.60 3.16
N PHE A 25 -12.77 19.38 3.51
CA PHE A 25 -11.38 18.89 3.49
C PHE A 25 -11.14 17.80 4.52
N ALA A 26 -11.69 17.95 5.73
CA ALA A 26 -11.65 16.91 6.76
C ALA A 26 -12.34 15.62 6.28
N ALA A 27 -13.52 15.71 5.65
CA ALA A 27 -14.22 14.54 5.11
C ALA A 27 -13.42 13.87 3.99
N ILE A 28 -12.75 14.63 3.12
CA ILE A 28 -11.86 14.08 2.07
C ILE A 28 -10.68 13.35 2.71
N GLN A 29 -10.03 13.94 3.72
CA GLN A 29 -8.92 13.31 4.44
C GLN A 29 -9.33 11.96 5.03
N LEU A 30 -10.48 11.92 5.71
CA LEU A 30 -11.03 10.69 6.31
C LEU A 30 -11.40 9.65 5.23
N GLY A 31 -12.02 10.08 4.13
CA GLY A 31 -12.32 9.22 2.99
C GLY A 31 -11.06 8.61 2.38
N LEU A 32 -10.02 9.41 2.16
CA LEU A 32 -8.75 8.94 1.62
C LEU A 32 -8.03 7.98 2.57
N ALA A 33 -8.10 8.22 3.88
CA ALA A 33 -7.55 7.30 4.88
C ALA A 33 -8.23 5.91 4.78
N SER A 34 -9.55 5.88 4.74
CA SER A 34 -10.30 4.62 4.59
C SER A 34 -10.00 3.92 3.26
N ALA A 35 -9.89 4.67 2.16
CA ALA A 35 -9.51 4.13 0.86
C ALA A 35 -8.11 3.47 0.88
N THR A 36 -7.13 4.07 1.57
CA THR A 36 -5.79 3.49 1.71
C THR A 36 -5.82 2.18 2.51
N VAL A 37 -6.58 2.15 3.61
CA VAL A 37 -6.75 0.93 4.41
C VAL A 37 -7.43 -0.18 3.60
N THR A 38 -8.50 0.14 2.89
CA THR A 38 -9.20 -0.82 2.02
C THR A 38 -8.30 -1.31 0.89
N SER A 39 -7.45 -0.45 0.32
CA SER A 39 -6.48 -0.88 -0.70
C SER A 39 -5.48 -1.89 -0.17
N LEU A 40 -5.02 -1.71 1.08
CA LEU A 40 -4.12 -2.63 1.75
C LEU A 40 -4.81 -3.97 2.03
N PHE A 41 -6.05 -3.92 2.51
CA PHE A 41 -6.89 -5.09 2.75
C PHE A 41 -7.11 -5.92 1.48
N ILE A 42 -7.50 -5.28 0.36
CA ILE A 42 -7.69 -5.98 -0.92
C ILE A 42 -6.37 -6.59 -1.42
N ASN A 43 -5.27 -5.85 -1.33
CA ASN A 43 -3.96 -6.35 -1.71
C ASN A 43 -3.55 -7.59 -0.89
N GLY A 44 -3.95 -7.67 0.39
CA GLY A 44 -3.68 -8.82 1.23
C GLY A 44 -4.25 -10.15 0.71
N PHE A 45 -5.32 -10.13 -0.08
CA PHE A 45 -5.88 -11.35 -0.69
C PHE A 45 -5.10 -11.84 -1.91
N VAL A 46 -4.34 -10.95 -2.58
CA VAL A 46 -3.56 -11.30 -3.77
C VAL A 46 -2.48 -12.33 -3.45
N GLY A 47 -1.88 -12.24 -2.26
CA GLY A 47 -0.85 -13.18 -1.80
C GLY A 47 -1.33 -14.64 -1.64
N PHE A 48 -2.63 -14.87 -1.52
CA PHE A 48 -3.20 -16.24 -1.50
C PHE A 48 -3.56 -16.77 -2.88
N GLN A 49 -3.26 -16.01 -3.95
CA GLN A 49 -3.61 -16.36 -5.33
C GLN A 49 -5.12 -16.65 -5.54
N LEU A 50 -5.99 -16.08 -4.68
CA LEU A 50 -7.46 -16.12 -4.86
C LEU A 50 -7.88 -15.50 -6.19
N TYR A 51 -7.12 -14.51 -6.65
CA TYR A 51 -7.21 -13.90 -7.97
C TYR A 51 -5.78 -13.78 -8.52
N GLU A 52 -5.59 -14.12 -9.80
CA GLU A 52 -4.31 -13.93 -10.47
C GLU A 52 -3.93 -12.44 -10.46
N ASP A 53 -2.71 -12.16 -9.99
CA ASP A 53 -2.16 -10.81 -9.98
C ASP A 53 -2.05 -10.26 -11.41
N GLY A 54 -2.28 -8.96 -11.59
CA GLY A 54 -2.27 -8.32 -12.91
C GLY A 54 -3.49 -8.58 -13.80
N THR A 55 -4.43 -9.46 -13.42
CA THR A 55 -5.68 -9.62 -14.16
C THR A 55 -6.54 -8.34 -14.11
N PRO A 56 -7.32 -8.05 -15.16
CA PRO A 56 -8.21 -6.88 -15.16
C PRO A 56 -9.19 -6.91 -13.98
N LEU A 57 -9.62 -8.10 -13.55
CA LEU A 57 -10.49 -8.28 -12.39
C LEU A 57 -9.82 -7.79 -11.10
N SER A 58 -8.58 -8.23 -10.82
CA SER A 58 -7.82 -7.80 -9.63
C SER A 58 -7.65 -6.28 -9.58
N VAL A 59 -7.24 -5.67 -10.71
CA VAL A 59 -7.02 -4.23 -10.81
C VAL A 59 -8.32 -3.44 -10.61
N TRP A 60 -9.42 -3.87 -11.23
CA TRP A 60 -10.71 -3.20 -11.09
C TRP A 60 -11.33 -3.38 -9.70
N MET A 61 -11.13 -4.53 -9.07
CA MET A 61 -11.55 -4.75 -7.68
C MET A 61 -10.84 -3.79 -6.72
N LEU A 62 -9.52 -3.61 -6.86
CA LEU A 62 -8.76 -2.64 -6.05
C LEU A 62 -9.23 -1.20 -6.29
N ARG A 63 -9.46 -0.81 -7.54
CA ARG A 63 -9.91 0.55 -7.89
C ARG A 63 -11.32 0.83 -7.39
N LEU A 64 -12.27 -0.04 -7.70
CA LEU A 64 -13.67 0.15 -7.31
C LEU A 64 -13.85 0.01 -5.80
N GLY A 65 -13.13 -0.93 -5.16
CA GLY A 65 -13.16 -1.10 -3.71
C GLY A 65 -12.61 0.12 -2.95
N SER A 66 -11.48 0.69 -3.40
CA SER A 66 -10.93 1.91 -2.81
C SER A 66 -11.83 3.13 -3.05
N ILE A 67 -12.44 3.27 -4.24
CA ILE A 67 -13.40 4.35 -4.52
C ILE A 67 -14.68 4.19 -3.68
N ALA A 68 -15.20 2.98 -3.54
CA ALA A 68 -16.38 2.72 -2.72
C ALA A 68 -16.13 3.04 -1.24
N SER A 69 -14.99 2.59 -0.71
CA SER A 69 -14.56 2.91 0.65
C SER A 69 -14.38 4.43 0.86
N PHE A 70 -13.74 5.12 -0.09
CA PHE A 70 -13.64 6.57 -0.10
C PHE A 70 -15.02 7.23 -0.03
N ALA A 71 -15.95 6.84 -0.91
CA ALA A 71 -17.27 7.45 -1.01
C ALA A 71 -18.09 7.23 0.27
N ILE A 72 -18.08 6.02 0.84
CA ILE A 72 -18.79 5.70 2.08
C ILE A 72 -18.26 6.56 3.23
N SER A 73 -16.95 6.55 3.44
CA SER A 73 -16.32 7.30 4.53
C SER A 73 -16.44 8.81 4.35
N PHE A 74 -16.36 9.32 3.11
CA PHE A 74 -16.58 10.72 2.78
C PHE A 74 -18.01 11.17 3.08
N LEU A 75 -19.02 10.42 2.62
CA LEU A 75 -20.43 10.77 2.80
C LEU A 75 -20.86 10.69 4.27
N VAL A 76 -20.40 9.67 5.01
CA VAL A 76 -20.68 9.53 6.45
C VAL A 76 -20.02 10.67 7.24
N SER A 77 -18.78 11.03 6.91
CA SER A 77 -18.07 12.14 7.56
C SER A 77 -18.76 13.48 7.27
N LEU A 78 -19.06 13.75 6.00
CA LEU A 78 -19.71 14.99 5.60
C LEU A 78 -21.12 15.11 6.20
N GLY A 79 -21.89 14.02 6.19
CA GLY A 79 -23.20 13.96 6.81
C GLY A 79 -23.15 14.21 8.32
N THR A 80 -22.12 13.70 8.99
CA THR A 80 -21.89 13.97 10.42
C THR A 80 -21.56 15.44 10.67
N PHE A 81 -20.69 16.06 9.87
CA PHE A 81 -20.29 17.46 10.03
C PHE A 81 -21.41 18.45 9.69
N LYS A 82 -22.22 18.17 8.66
CA LYS A 82 -23.31 19.05 8.20
C LYS A 82 -24.68 18.72 8.81
N ALA A 83 -24.73 17.76 9.73
CA ALA A 83 -25.95 17.27 10.35
C ALA A 83 -27.03 16.80 9.35
N TRP A 84 -26.63 16.02 8.36
CA TRP A 84 -27.52 15.47 7.34
C TRP A 84 -27.96 14.04 7.67
N ALA A 85 -29.15 13.65 7.17
CA ALA A 85 -29.68 12.28 7.27
C ALA A 85 -29.75 11.71 8.70
N GLY A 86 -29.99 12.56 9.71
CA GLY A 86 -30.08 12.15 11.12
C GLY A 86 -28.73 11.87 11.78
N LEU A 87 -27.63 11.95 11.04
CA LEU A 87 -26.29 12.12 11.60
C LEU A 87 -26.12 13.57 12.05
N GLY A 88 -25.29 13.79 13.05
CA GLY A 88 -24.96 15.12 13.50
C GLY A 88 -23.72 15.13 14.38
N PRO A 89 -23.15 16.31 14.66
CA PRO A 89 -21.93 16.43 15.46
C PRO A 89 -22.09 15.87 16.88
N THR A 90 -23.32 15.76 17.38
CA THR A 90 -23.66 15.18 18.68
C THR A 90 -23.92 13.67 18.64
N LYS A 91 -24.03 13.08 17.45
CA LYS A 91 -24.29 11.64 17.23
C LYS A 91 -23.24 11.06 16.28
N THR A 92 -22.02 10.92 16.76
CA THR A 92 -20.84 10.50 15.99
C THR A 92 -20.65 8.99 15.88
N VAL A 93 -21.62 8.18 16.32
CA VAL A 93 -21.52 6.71 16.31
C VAL A 93 -21.23 6.18 14.90
N GLY A 94 -21.92 6.67 13.88
CA GLY A 94 -21.68 6.26 12.49
C GLY A 94 -20.26 6.57 12.01
N LEU A 95 -19.75 7.76 12.36
CA LEU A 95 -18.39 8.17 12.04
C LEU A 95 -17.36 7.27 12.74
N PHE A 96 -17.56 6.95 14.02
CA PHE A 96 -16.69 6.07 14.78
C PHE A 96 -16.66 4.64 14.22
N VAL A 97 -17.82 4.09 13.89
CA VAL A 97 -17.93 2.73 13.32
C VAL A 97 -17.18 2.64 12.00
N VAL A 98 -17.37 3.59 11.08
CA VAL A 98 -16.73 3.56 9.76
C VAL A 98 -15.23 3.85 9.87
N MET A 99 -14.83 4.87 10.64
CA MET A 99 -13.43 5.30 10.65
C MET A 99 -12.53 4.45 11.54
N VAL A 100 -13.04 3.97 12.68
CA VAL A 100 -12.23 3.23 13.65
C VAL A 100 -12.47 1.74 13.53
N ILE A 101 -13.72 1.29 13.65
CA ILE A 101 -14.03 -0.15 13.71
C ILE A 101 -13.78 -0.80 12.34
N LEU A 102 -14.37 -0.29 11.28
CA LEU A 102 -14.26 -0.90 9.95
C LEU A 102 -12.82 -0.88 9.43
N ASN A 103 -12.14 0.26 9.50
CA ASN A 103 -10.72 0.33 9.10
C ASN A 103 -9.82 -0.52 10.02
N GLY A 104 -10.07 -0.52 11.33
CA GLY A 104 -9.31 -1.33 12.29
C GLY A 104 -9.44 -2.83 12.02
N VAL A 105 -10.66 -3.30 11.75
CA VAL A 105 -10.92 -4.70 11.37
C VAL A 105 -10.25 -5.05 10.04
N GLN A 106 -10.33 -4.17 9.04
CA GLN A 106 -9.64 -4.38 7.75
C GLN A 106 -8.12 -4.51 7.92
N LEU A 107 -7.49 -3.64 8.72
CA LEU A 107 -6.07 -3.73 9.03
C LEU A 107 -5.72 -4.98 9.82
N LEU A 108 -6.54 -5.37 10.80
CA LEU A 108 -6.32 -6.59 11.56
C LEU A 108 -6.37 -7.83 10.67
N ILE A 109 -7.39 -7.92 9.80
CA ILE A 109 -7.50 -9.03 8.85
C ILE A 109 -6.30 -9.03 7.91
N TYR A 110 -5.87 -7.87 7.41
CA TYR A 110 -4.66 -7.76 6.60
C TYR A 110 -3.42 -8.31 7.32
N VAL A 111 -3.15 -7.88 8.56
CA VAL A 111 -2.00 -8.35 9.34
C VAL A 111 -2.05 -9.86 9.59
N VAL A 112 -3.21 -10.38 9.99
CA VAL A 112 -3.40 -11.83 10.21
C VAL A 112 -3.16 -12.61 8.91
N MET A 113 -3.69 -12.13 7.80
CA MET A 113 -3.48 -12.71 6.48
C MET A 113 -1.99 -12.74 6.09
N GLN A 114 -1.26 -11.65 6.29
CA GLN A 114 0.18 -11.61 5.99
C GLN A 114 0.98 -12.58 6.87
N ILE A 115 0.63 -12.69 8.17
CA ILE A 115 1.26 -13.64 9.08
C ILE A 115 1.01 -15.08 8.60
N ILE A 116 -0.23 -15.42 8.22
CA ILE A 116 -0.56 -16.76 7.72
C ILE A 116 0.20 -17.07 6.44
N LEU A 117 0.30 -16.11 5.52
CA LEU A 117 1.06 -16.27 4.27
C LEU A 117 2.51 -16.58 4.58
N VAL A 118 3.20 -15.71 5.32
CA VAL A 118 4.63 -15.92 5.64
C VAL A 118 4.83 -17.21 6.44
N ALA A 119 3.94 -17.52 7.39
CA ALA A 119 3.98 -18.72 8.21
C ALA A 119 3.84 -20.01 7.37
N GLY A 120 2.93 -20.00 6.39
CA GLY A 120 2.55 -21.17 5.62
C GLY A 120 3.35 -21.40 4.34
N THR A 121 3.86 -20.35 3.69
CA THR A 121 4.47 -20.47 2.35
C THR A 121 5.98 -20.21 2.35
N LEU A 122 6.47 -19.22 3.10
CA LEU A 122 7.88 -18.80 3.06
C LEU A 122 8.76 -19.59 4.04
N GLN A 123 9.96 -19.95 3.56
CA GLN A 123 11.02 -20.54 4.40
C GLN A 123 11.74 -19.48 5.24
N ASP A 124 11.97 -18.29 4.68
CA ASP A 124 12.54 -17.18 5.42
C ASP A 124 11.48 -16.51 6.32
N ARG A 125 11.80 -16.36 7.60
CA ARG A 125 10.92 -15.79 8.63
C ARG A 125 11.23 -14.34 8.94
N TRP A 126 12.29 -13.75 8.36
CA TRP A 126 12.60 -12.33 8.50
C TRP A 126 11.40 -11.38 8.24
N PRO A 127 10.53 -11.62 7.23
CA PRO A 127 9.35 -10.77 6.99
C PRO A 127 8.38 -10.68 8.17
N LEU A 128 8.33 -11.67 9.08
CA LEU A 128 7.50 -11.61 10.29
C LEU A 128 7.95 -10.49 11.22
N GLY A 129 9.25 -10.24 11.30
CA GLY A 129 9.80 -9.12 12.07
C GLY A 129 9.33 -7.79 11.51
N ASP A 130 9.31 -7.63 10.18
CA ASP A 130 8.86 -6.40 9.53
C ASP A 130 7.37 -6.13 9.79
N ILE A 131 6.52 -7.16 9.72
CA ILE A 131 5.10 -7.06 10.10
C ILE A 131 4.95 -6.66 11.58
N ALA A 132 5.71 -7.30 12.48
CA ALA A 132 5.63 -7.03 13.91
C ALA A 132 6.04 -5.59 14.25
N PHE A 133 7.13 -5.09 13.68
CA PHE A 133 7.55 -3.69 13.85
C PHE A 133 6.56 -2.70 13.24
N GLY A 134 6.00 -3.01 12.06
CA GLY A 134 4.96 -2.19 11.45
C GLY A 134 3.72 -2.06 12.34
N ALA A 135 3.22 -3.17 12.86
CA ALA A 135 2.09 -3.18 13.79
C ALA A 135 2.41 -2.46 15.10
N PHE A 136 3.60 -2.66 15.66
CA PHE A 136 4.07 -1.98 16.87
C PHE A 136 4.07 -0.45 16.70
N PHE A 137 4.72 0.08 15.66
CA PHE A 137 4.76 1.52 15.43
C PHE A 137 3.38 2.09 15.18
N PHE A 138 2.52 1.39 14.44
CA PHE A 138 1.15 1.83 14.23
C PHE A 138 0.37 1.93 15.55
N ILE A 139 0.37 0.87 16.37
CA ILE A 139 -0.36 0.82 17.65
C ILE A 139 0.15 1.90 18.60
N VAL A 140 1.48 2.03 18.75
CA VAL A 140 2.09 3.08 19.58
C VAL A 140 1.69 4.47 19.09
N GLY A 141 1.70 4.70 17.77
CA GLY A 141 1.25 5.96 17.18
C GLY A 141 -0.21 6.29 17.51
N GLN A 142 -1.12 5.31 17.43
CA GLN A 142 -2.53 5.50 17.80
C GLN A 142 -2.69 5.79 19.29
N VAL A 143 -1.96 5.08 20.17
CA VAL A 143 -2.00 5.31 21.62
C VAL A 143 -1.49 6.70 21.96
N ILE A 144 -0.40 7.15 21.34
CA ILE A 144 0.12 8.52 21.54
C ILE A 144 -0.92 9.56 21.13
N MET A 145 -1.56 9.39 19.96
CA MET A 145 -2.55 10.34 19.45
C MET A 145 -3.79 10.44 20.33
N TYR A 146 -4.37 9.31 20.74
CA TYR A 146 -5.67 9.31 21.42
C TYR A 146 -5.59 9.38 22.95
N VAL A 147 -4.50 8.91 23.55
CA VAL A 147 -4.36 8.87 25.03
C VAL A 147 -3.45 9.97 25.54
N PHE A 148 -2.27 10.15 24.91
CA PHE A 148 -1.21 11.01 25.46
C PHE A 148 -1.10 12.39 24.82
N SER A 149 -1.86 12.69 23.75
CA SER A 149 -1.70 13.93 22.98
C SER A 149 -1.83 15.20 23.83
N HIS A 150 -2.83 15.28 24.71
CA HIS A 150 -2.99 16.44 25.60
C HIS A 150 -1.84 16.57 26.60
N THR A 151 -1.41 15.45 27.20
CA THR A 151 -0.30 15.43 28.16
C THR A 151 1.01 15.89 27.52
N ILE A 152 1.26 15.49 26.26
CA ILE A 152 2.43 15.92 25.48
C ILE A 152 2.35 17.41 25.14
N CYS A 153 1.17 17.88 24.72
CA CYS A 153 0.92 19.28 24.40
C CYS A 153 1.21 20.21 25.60
N ASP A 154 0.71 19.84 26.79
CA ASP A 154 0.96 20.61 28.02
C ASP A 154 2.43 20.57 28.44
N ALA A 155 3.07 19.41 28.35
CA ALA A 155 4.48 19.23 28.74
C ALA A 155 5.46 19.99 27.84
N LEU A 156 5.10 20.21 26.58
CA LEU A 156 5.91 20.90 25.57
C LEU A 156 5.43 22.34 25.30
N SER A 157 4.72 22.95 26.24
CA SER A 157 4.28 24.36 26.17
C SER A 157 3.51 24.68 24.87
N HIS A 158 2.68 23.77 24.39
CA HIS A 158 1.85 23.92 23.19
C HIS A 158 2.64 24.10 21.87
N TYR A 159 3.93 23.78 21.83
CA TYR A 159 4.71 23.80 20.58
C TYR A 159 4.58 22.52 19.76
N ILE A 160 4.38 21.38 20.42
CA ILE A 160 4.29 20.05 19.81
C ILE A 160 3.17 19.29 20.50
N ASP A 161 2.35 18.59 19.74
CA ASP A 161 1.25 17.75 20.20
C ASP A 161 1.48 16.26 19.84
N GLY A 162 0.51 15.41 20.19
CA GLY A 162 0.56 14.00 19.82
C GLY A 162 0.52 13.75 18.30
N LEU A 163 0.04 14.68 17.49
CA LEU A 163 -0.06 14.53 16.03
C LEU A 163 1.33 14.39 15.39
N PHE A 164 2.32 15.16 15.85
CA PHE A 164 3.70 15.05 15.38
C PHE A 164 4.27 13.63 15.59
N PHE A 165 4.17 13.10 16.81
CA PHE A 165 4.69 11.76 17.10
C PHE A 165 3.88 10.66 16.39
N ALA A 166 2.56 10.81 16.32
CA ALA A 166 1.70 9.87 15.61
C ALA A 166 2.00 9.82 14.10
N THR A 167 2.28 10.96 13.46
CA THR A 167 2.65 11.01 12.05
C THR A 167 4.01 10.36 11.79
N VAL A 168 5.01 10.56 12.66
CA VAL A 168 6.30 9.87 12.58
C VAL A 168 6.13 8.35 12.75
N CYS A 169 5.35 7.90 13.73
CA CYS A 169 5.04 6.50 13.93
C CYS A 169 4.30 5.88 12.74
N ASN A 170 3.34 6.60 12.15
CA ASN A 170 2.64 6.16 10.94
C ASN A 170 3.60 6.07 9.73
N LEU A 171 4.53 7.01 9.58
CA LEU A 171 5.57 6.94 8.54
C LEU A 171 6.41 5.67 8.70
N LEU A 172 6.92 5.40 9.91
CA LEU A 172 7.68 4.20 10.20
C LEU A 172 6.87 2.93 9.93
N ALA A 173 5.59 2.90 10.30
CA ALA A 173 4.71 1.76 10.01
C ALA A 173 4.58 1.52 8.49
N VAL A 174 4.37 2.57 7.69
CA VAL A 174 4.30 2.46 6.22
C VAL A 174 5.63 2.01 5.62
N MET A 175 6.77 2.47 6.15
CA MET A 175 8.08 2.00 5.71
C MET A 175 8.27 0.51 5.98
N MET A 176 7.78 0.00 7.12
CA MET A 176 7.84 -1.43 7.41
C MET A 176 6.93 -2.26 6.49
N VAL A 177 5.77 -1.74 6.09
CA VAL A 177 4.92 -2.39 5.07
C VAL A 177 5.65 -2.47 3.72
N TYR A 178 6.32 -1.39 3.30
CA TYR A 178 7.12 -1.40 2.07
C TYR A 178 8.28 -2.40 2.16
N LYS A 179 9.00 -2.42 3.29
CA LYS A 179 10.10 -3.36 3.52
C LYS A 179 9.62 -4.82 3.52
N TYR A 180 8.45 -5.08 4.11
CA TYR A 180 7.80 -6.38 4.04
C TYR A 180 7.53 -6.79 2.59
N TRP A 181 6.98 -5.90 1.76
CA TRP A 181 6.76 -6.17 0.34
C TRP A 181 8.05 -6.44 -0.43
N ASP A 182 9.11 -5.65 -0.20
CA ASP A 182 10.43 -5.91 -0.78
C ASP A 182 10.94 -7.30 -0.38
N SER A 183 10.79 -7.68 0.89
CA SER A 183 11.32 -8.95 1.39
C SER A 183 10.64 -10.18 0.79
N ILE A 184 9.37 -10.10 0.36
CA ILE A 184 8.64 -11.24 -0.22
C ILE A 184 8.78 -11.33 -1.75
N THR A 185 9.26 -10.29 -2.43
CA THR A 185 9.43 -10.26 -3.90
C THR A 185 10.90 -10.28 -4.37
N ARG A 186 11.86 -10.42 -3.45
CA ARG A 186 13.30 -10.47 -3.77
C ARG A 186 13.66 -11.55 -4.78
N GLU A 187 13.03 -12.72 -4.69
CA GLU A 187 13.27 -13.85 -5.58
C GLU A 187 12.72 -13.59 -7.01
N ASP A 188 11.65 -12.80 -7.16
CA ASP A 188 11.10 -12.47 -8.48
C ASP A 188 11.98 -11.50 -9.28
N LEU A 189 12.79 -10.68 -8.59
CA LEU A 189 13.69 -9.70 -9.22
C LEU A 189 14.97 -10.33 -9.79
N GLU A 190 15.48 -11.42 -9.19
CA GLU A 190 16.66 -12.14 -9.71
C GLU A 190 16.37 -12.92 -11.00
N PHE A 191 15.10 -13.28 -11.26
CA PHE A 191 14.65 -13.88 -12.52
C PHE A 191 14.17 -12.85 -13.56
N SER A 192 13.99 -11.58 -13.17
CA SER A 192 13.57 -10.48 -14.05
C SER A 192 14.73 -9.75 -14.73
N VAL A 193 15.97 -9.99 -14.27
CA VAL A 193 17.15 -9.74 -15.12
C VAL A 193 17.11 -10.81 -16.20
N GLY A 194 16.49 -10.48 -17.34
CA GLY A 194 16.43 -11.39 -18.47
C GLY A 194 17.80 -12.02 -18.69
N THR A 195 17.81 -13.32 -18.98
CA THR A 195 18.99 -14.12 -19.35
C THR A 195 19.60 -13.64 -20.67
N ARG A 196 19.85 -12.34 -20.82
CA ARG A 196 20.93 -11.83 -21.64
C ARG A 196 22.14 -11.76 -20.74
N MET A 197 22.69 -12.93 -20.43
CA MET A 197 24.14 -13.04 -20.29
C MET A 197 24.75 -12.19 -21.41
N ASN A 198 25.61 -11.26 -21.03
CA ASN A 198 26.31 -10.36 -21.94
C ASN A 198 26.70 -11.06 -23.25
N ASN A 199 25.96 -10.83 -24.34
CA ASN A 199 26.39 -11.20 -25.70
C ASN A 199 27.58 -10.34 -26.20
N TRP A 200 28.21 -9.59 -25.31
CA TRP A 200 29.32 -8.69 -25.59
C TRP A 200 30.68 -9.25 -25.16
N GLU A 201 30.74 -10.47 -24.64
CA GLU A 201 32.03 -11.14 -24.49
C GLU A 201 32.50 -11.68 -25.85
N VAL A 202 33.29 -10.81 -26.50
CA VAL A 202 34.38 -11.13 -27.43
C VAL A 202 33.96 -11.70 -28.80
N LYS A 203 33.55 -10.82 -29.71
CA LYS A 203 33.60 -11.08 -31.16
C LYS A 203 34.96 -10.76 -31.82
N GLU A 204 35.96 -10.36 -31.04
CA GLU A 204 37.24 -9.83 -31.58
C GLU A 204 38.45 -10.78 -31.53
N LEU A 205 38.30 -12.02 -31.04
CA LEU A 205 39.43 -12.98 -30.97
C LEU A 205 39.30 -14.21 -31.88
N LEU A 206 38.33 -14.24 -32.81
CA LEU A 206 38.30 -15.32 -33.80
C LEU A 206 39.20 -14.98 -35.00
N PRO A 207 40.15 -15.86 -35.38
CA PRO A 207 40.89 -15.74 -36.63
C PRO A 207 39.94 -15.57 -37.82
N GLU A 208 40.30 -14.76 -38.80
CA GLU A 208 39.43 -14.38 -39.93
C GLU A 208 38.83 -15.56 -40.72
N GLU A 209 39.41 -16.76 -40.60
CA GLU A 209 38.92 -17.98 -41.25
C GLU A 209 37.54 -18.45 -40.73
N ASP A 210 37.22 -18.24 -39.44
CA ASP A 210 35.93 -18.68 -38.87
C ASP A 210 34.79 -17.67 -39.05
N ARG A 211 35.09 -16.42 -39.43
CA ARG A 211 34.07 -15.38 -39.70
C ARG A 211 33.15 -15.75 -40.87
N ARG A 212 33.62 -16.58 -41.81
CA ARG A 212 32.85 -16.99 -42.99
C ARG A 212 31.79 -18.04 -42.69
N HIS A 213 31.90 -18.77 -41.58
CA HIS A 213 30.94 -19.82 -41.22
C HIS A 213 29.74 -19.33 -40.40
N THR A 214 29.79 -18.10 -39.87
CA THR A 214 28.72 -17.57 -39.01
C THR A 214 27.63 -16.77 -39.74
N VAL A 215 27.69 -16.65 -41.07
CA VAL A 215 26.76 -15.76 -41.81
C VAL A 215 25.52 -16.47 -42.39
N TYR A 216 25.51 -17.80 -42.50
CA TYR A 216 24.28 -18.52 -42.90
C TYR A 216 24.26 -19.90 -42.25
N GLN A 217 23.81 -19.96 -41.00
CA GLN A 217 23.15 -21.18 -40.53
C GLN A 217 21.70 -21.07 -40.98
N ASP A 218 21.49 -21.28 -42.29
CA ASP A 218 20.16 -21.54 -42.83
C ASP A 218 19.51 -22.67 -42.03
N ASP A 219 18.23 -22.50 -41.76
CA ASP A 219 17.37 -23.38 -40.99
C ASP A 219 17.43 -24.84 -41.47
N VAL A 220 18.38 -25.63 -40.95
CA VAL A 220 18.47 -27.08 -41.17
C VAL A 220 17.22 -27.80 -40.62
N TYR A 221 16.43 -27.14 -39.78
CA TYR A 221 15.14 -27.64 -39.28
C TYR A 221 13.94 -27.28 -40.17
N ALA A 222 13.98 -26.21 -40.97
CA ALA A 222 12.88 -25.85 -41.86
C ALA A 222 12.84 -26.72 -43.13
N ALA A 223 14.00 -27.17 -43.63
CA ALA A 223 14.09 -27.97 -44.86
C ALA A 223 13.61 -29.44 -44.73
N ARG A 224 13.53 -30.00 -43.51
CA ARG A 224 13.08 -31.40 -43.32
C ARG A 224 11.57 -31.57 -43.27
N LEU A 225 10.80 -30.51 -43.06
CA LEU A 225 9.33 -30.56 -42.96
C LEU A 225 8.63 -30.43 -44.33
N SER A 226 9.30 -29.91 -45.36
CA SER A 226 8.74 -29.77 -46.72
C SER A 226 8.99 -30.99 -47.63
N GLN A 227 9.61 -32.06 -47.14
CA GLN A 227 9.90 -33.28 -47.89
C GLN A 227 9.05 -34.50 -47.47
N ARG A 228 8.00 -34.28 -46.66
CA ARG A 228 7.09 -35.35 -46.19
C ARG A 228 5.61 -35.15 -46.53
N TYR A 229 5.29 -34.29 -47.51
CA TYR A 229 4.00 -34.27 -48.20
C TYR A 229 4.19 -33.90 -49.67
#